data_AF-A0A2V8WTU7-F1
#
_entry.id   AF-A0A2V8WTU7-F1
#
_cell.length_a   1.000
_cell.length_b   1.000
_cell.length_c   1.000
_cell.angle_alpha   90.00
_cell.angle_beta   90.00
_cell.angle_gamma   90.00
#
_symmetry.space_group_name_H-M   'P 1'
#
loop_
_entity.id
_entity.type
_entity.pdbx_description
1 polymer ?
#
loop_
_entity_poly.entity_id
_entity_poly.type
_entity_poly.pdbx_seq_one_letter_code
_entity_poly.pdbx_strand_id
1 'polypeptide(L)'
;MPANEPRKSGTRKTLFVLLLALVLVAVAYTYFQENKPWVIPEEAKARKNPLQPSEAALKSAKALYAENCANCHGDSGKGDGSEAMRYDPKPADFTDAQHMNTVTDGALFYQISQGRKPMPAFKRRMTEDQRWQLVLLVRSFAQPLVSPEKKPGAAASSNK
;
A
#
# COMPACT_ATOMS: atom_id res chain seq x y z
N MET A 1 65.00 22.30 2.59
CA MET A 1 64.03 21.30 3.06
C MET A 1 62.89 22.06 3.73
N PRO A 2 61.65 22.09 3.23
CA PRO A 2 60.60 22.85 3.89
C PRO A 2 60.16 22.15 5.19
N ALA A 3 60.09 22.92 6.27
CA ALA A 3 59.69 22.48 7.60
C ALA A 3 58.21 22.06 7.62
N ASN A 4 57.93 20.94 8.28
CA ASN A 4 56.59 20.38 8.42
C ASN A 4 55.88 21.09 9.60
N GLU A 5 54.92 21.97 9.32
CA GLU A 5 54.18 22.69 10.35
C GLU A 5 53.30 21.74 11.20
N PRO A 6 53.25 21.93 12.54
CA PRO A 6 52.43 21.10 13.42
C PRO A 6 50.95 21.35 13.15
N ARG A 7 50.27 20.37 12.51
CA ARG A 7 48.82 20.45 12.29
C ARG A 7 48.07 20.57 13.63
N LYS A 8 47.47 21.76 13.88
CA LYS A 8 46.60 22.05 15.03
C LYS A 8 45.49 20.99 15.15
N SER A 9 45.60 20.13 16.15
CA SER A 9 44.66 19.02 16.41
C SER A 9 43.24 19.49 16.72
N GLY A 10 43.07 20.73 17.23
CA GLY A 10 41.79 21.35 17.55
C GLY A 10 40.88 21.50 16.32
N THR A 11 41.41 22.01 15.21
CA THR A 11 40.64 22.21 13.95
C THR A 11 40.12 20.89 13.38
N ARG A 12 40.90 19.81 13.51
CA ARG A 12 40.49 18.47 13.08
C ARG A 12 39.35 17.91 13.94
N LYS A 13 39.34 18.19 15.25
CA LYS A 13 38.26 17.77 16.16
C LYS A 13 36.96 18.53 15.89
N THR A 14 37.02 19.85 15.67
CA THR A 14 35.82 20.63 15.32
C THR A 14 35.25 20.22 13.96
N LEU A 15 36.09 20.01 12.96
CA LEU A 15 35.64 19.51 11.65
C LEU A 15 35.00 18.11 11.76
N PHE A 16 35.56 17.22 12.60
CA PHE A 16 34.99 15.91 12.85
C PHE A 16 33.63 15.99 13.54
N VAL A 17 33.48 16.82 14.58
CA VAL A 17 32.21 17.02 15.30
C VAL A 17 31.13 17.61 14.38
N LEU A 18 31.47 18.61 13.56
CA LEU A 18 30.53 19.18 12.59
C LEU A 18 30.10 18.18 11.53
N LEU A 19 31.03 17.36 11.02
CA LEU A 19 30.72 16.30 10.07
C LEU A 19 29.81 15.23 10.70
N LEU A 20 30.08 14.84 11.95
CA LEU A 20 29.24 13.89 12.69
C LEU A 20 27.83 14.45 12.92
N ALA A 21 27.70 15.72 13.30
CA ALA A 21 26.42 16.39 13.44
C ALA A 21 25.65 16.45 12.12
N LEU A 22 26.32 16.78 11.00
CA LEU A 22 25.70 16.78 9.67
C LEU A 22 25.23 15.37 9.26
N VAL A 23 26.01 14.33 9.53
CA VAL A 23 25.59 12.93 9.27
C VAL A 23 24.38 12.56 10.12
N LEU A 24 24.36 12.90 11.41
CA LEU A 24 23.21 12.65 12.28
C LEU A 24 21.94 13.38 11.80
N VAL A 25 22.07 14.64 11.38
CA VAL A 25 20.96 15.41 10.80
C VAL A 25 20.48 14.77 9.49
N ALA A 26 21.39 14.32 8.62
CA ALA A 26 21.04 13.64 7.38
C ALA A 26 20.31 12.31 7.64
N VAL A 27 20.80 11.49 8.59
CA VAL A 27 20.18 10.22 8.99
C VAL A 27 18.80 10.47 9.63
N ALA A 28 18.68 11.45 10.51
CA ALA A 28 17.39 11.83 11.08
C ALA A 28 16.42 12.30 9.97
N TYR A 29 16.90 13.12 9.05
CA TYR A 29 16.09 13.61 7.93
C TYR A 29 15.62 12.47 7.01
N THR A 30 16.48 11.49 6.67
CA THR A 30 16.07 10.33 5.88
C THR A 30 15.04 9.48 6.63
N TYR A 31 15.25 9.23 7.92
CA TYR A 31 14.31 8.48 8.76
C TYR A 31 12.93 9.15 8.84
N PHE A 32 12.90 10.47 9.01
CA PHE A 32 11.65 11.24 9.03
C PHE A 32 10.93 11.25 7.68
N GLN A 33 11.66 11.13 6.57
CA GLN A 33 11.07 11.12 5.23
C GLN A 33 10.48 9.75 4.87
N GLU A 34 11.08 8.65 5.32
CA GLU A 34 10.62 7.29 5.03
C GLU A 34 9.28 6.97 5.73
N ASN A 35 9.05 7.49 6.93
CA ASN A 35 7.85 7.20 7.74
C ASN A 35 6.66 8.12 7.50
N LYS A 36 6.66 8.95 6.44
CA LYS A 36 5.53 9.85 6.18
C LYS A 36 4.28 9.07 5.75
N PRO A 37 3.08 9.44 6.25
CA PRO A 37 1.83 8.86 5.79
C PRO A 37 1.60 9.18 4.31
N TRP A 38 0.75 8.40 3.64
CA TRP A 38 0.36 8.70 2.26
C TRP A 38 -0.36 10.06 2.21
N VAL A 39 0.20 11.00 1.44
CA VAL A 39 -0.50 12.26 1.13
C VAL A 39 -1.37 12.00 -0.09
N ILE A 40 -2.65 11.78 0.15
CA ILE A 40 -3.64 11.48 -0.90
C ILE A 40 -4.47 12.76 -1.12
N PRO A 41 -4.56 13.29 -2.35
CA PRO A 41 -5.40 14.44 -2.66
C PRO A 41 -6.87 14.19 -2.29
N GLU A 42 -7.57 15.22 -1.80
CA GLU A 42 -8.97 15.08 -1.38
C GLU A 42 -9.88 14.63 -2.52
N GLU A 43 -9.59 15.08 -3.75
CA GLU A 43 -10.30 14.68 -4.96
C GLU A 43 -10.14 13.17 -5.22
N ALA A 44 -8.94 12.63 -4.94
CA ALA A 44 -8.69 11.20 -5.07
C ALA A 44 -9.42 10.41 -3.98
N LYS A 45 -9.42 10.88 -2.73
CA LYS A 45 -10.16 10.24 -1.62
C LYS A 45 -11.67 10.22 -1.86
N ALA A 46 -12.21 11.26 -2.48
CA ALA A 46 -13.63 11.41 -2.78
C ALA A 46 -14.15 10.43 -3.85
N ARG A 47 -13.26 9.88 -4.68
CA ARG A 47 -13.66 8.91 -5.72
C ARG A 47 -14.29 7.67 -5.10
N LYS A 48 -15.38 7.23 -5.70
CA LYS A 48 -16.03 5.96 -5.40
C LYS A 48 -15.73 4.95 -6.50
N ASN A 49 -15.73 3.67 -6.15
CA ASN A 49 -15.60 2.63 -7.14
C ASN A 49 -16.84 2.63 -8.06
N PRO A 50 -16.70 2.84 -9.37
CA PRO A 50 -17.83 2.82 -10.29
C PRO A 50 -18.30 1.40 -10.62
N LEU A 51 -17.50 0.38 -10.28
CA LEU A 51 -17.81 -1.01 -10.56
C LEU A 51 -18.58 -1.64 -9.41
N GLN A 52 -19.61 -2.41 -9.76
CA GLN A 52 -20.32 -3.23 -8.78
C GLN A 52 -19.56 -4.53 -8.50
N PRO A 53 -19.56 -5.02 -7.25
CA PRO A 53 -19.10 -6.36 -6.93
C PRO A 53 -19.84 -7.39 -7.77
N SER A 54 -19.10 -8.18 -8.55
CA SER A 54 -19.63 -9.33 -9.28
C SER A 54 -18.61 -10.45 -9.25
N GLU A 55 -19.07 -11.68 -9.42
CA GLU A 55 -18.19 -12.85 -9.48
C GLU A 55 -17.15 -12.71 -10.60
N ALA A 56 -17.56 -12.19 -11.76
CA ALA A 56 -16.66 -11.91 -12.88
C ALA A 56 -15.59 -10.87 -12.51
N ALA A 57 -15.99 -9.74 -11.92
CA ALA A 57 -15.05 -8.69 -11.50
C ALA A 57 -14.05 -9.20 -10.46
N LEU A 58 -14.51 -9.99 -9.48
CA LEU A 58 -13.65 -10.58 -8.46
C LEU A 58 -12.72 -11.65 -9.04
N LYS A 59 -13.19 -12.46 -9.97
CA LYS A 59 -12.36 -13.47 -10.66
C LYS A 59 -11.23 -12.80 -11.44
N SER A 60 -11.54 -11.75 -12.21
CA SER A 60 -10.53 -10.96 -12.92
C SER A 60 -9.55 -10.29 -11.96
N ALA A 61 -10.05 -9.70 -10.86
CA ALA A 61 -9.21 -9.10 -9.83
C ALA A 61 -8.24 -10.10 -9.18
N LYS A 62 -8.71 -11.33 -8.89
CA LYS A 62 -7.89 -12.39 -8.27
C LYS A 62 -6.71 -12.78 -9.16
N ALA A 63 -6.91 -12.90 -10.47
CA ALA A 63 -5.83 -13.17 -11.41
C ALA A 63 -4.78 -12.05 -11.40
N LEU A 64 -5.23 -10.79 -11.49
CA LEU A 64 -4.33 -9.63 -11.42
C LEU A 64 -3.56 -9.56 -10.10
N TYR A 65 -4.24 -9.86 -8.99
CA TYR A 65 -3.65 -9.84 -7.66
C TYR A 65 -2.59 -10.92 -7.46
N ALA A 66 -2.87 -12.15 -7.90
CA ALA A 66 -1.91 -13.25 -7.84
C ALA A 66 -0.63 -12.92 -8.60
N GLU A 67 -0.75 -12.31 -9.78
CA GLU A 67 0.39 -11.97 -10.63
C GLU A 67 1.20 -10.76 -10.11
N ASN A 68 0.55 -9.78 -9.48
CA ASN A 68 1.17 -8.46 -9.25
C ASN A 68 1.28 -8.04 -7.77
N CYS A 69 0.52 -8.67 -6.88
CA CYS A 69 0.31 -8.18 -5.52
C CYS A 69 0.65 -9.25 -4.46
N ALA A 70 0.31 -10.52 -4.71
CA ALA A 70 0.39 -11.59 -3.73
C ALA A 70 1.81 -11.87 -3.20
N ASN A 71 2.85 -11.71 -4.02
CA ASN A 71 4.24 -11.90 -3.59
C ASN A 71 4.62 -11.00 -2.40
N CYS A 72 4.00 -9.83 -2.27
CA CYS A 72 4.24 -8.92 -1.14
C CYS A 72 3.07 -8.95 -0.15
N HIS A 73 1.82 -8.90 -0.63
CA HIS A 73 0.65 -8.77 0.24
C HIS A 73 0.08 -10.11 0.73
N GLY A 74 0.58 -11.24 0.23
CA GLY A 74 0.13 -12.60 0.56
C GLY A 74 -1.18 -12.97 -0.13
N ASP A 75 -1.41 -14.25 -0.41
CA ASP A 75 -2.66 -14.71 -1.04
C ASP A 75 -3.91 -14.40 -0.20
N SER A 76 -3.74 -14.29 1.12
CA SER A 76 -4.80 -13.97 2.07
C SER A 76 -4.90 -12.47 2.38
N GLY A 77 -4.06 -11.62 1.77
CA GLY A 77 -4.08 -10.18 1.98
C GLY A 77 -3.47 -9.69 3.28
N LYS A 78 -2.78 -10.54 4.06
CA LYS A 78 -2.26 -10.21 5.40
C LYS A 78 -0.94 -9.44 5.41
N GLY A 79 -0.39 -9.10 4.25
CA GLY A 79 0.94 -8.51 4.17
C GLY A 79 2.06 -9.52 4.50
N ASP A 80 1.82 -10.80 4.25
CA ASP A 80 2.69 -11.93 4.59
C ASP A 80 3.20 -12.70 3.36
N GLY A 81 3.22 -12.05 2.19
CA GLY A 81 3.78 -12.62 0.97
C GLY A 81 5.26 -12.98 1.11
N SER A 82 5.77 -13.84 0.22
CA SER A 82 7.16 -14.34 0.26
C SER A 82 8.22 -13.23 0.29
N GLU A 83 7.91 -12.05 -0.27
CA GLU A 83 8.79 -10.89 -0.30
C GLU A 83 8.48 -9.85 0.80
N ALA A 84 7.42 -10.04 1.60
CA ALA A 84 6.97 -9.08 2.59
C ALA A 84 8.04 -8.70 3.62
N MET A 85 8.81 -9.70 4.09
CA MET A 85 9.86 -9.49 5.10
C MET A 85 11.04 -8.66 4.60
N ARG A 86 11.14 -8.40 3.29
CA ARG A 86 12.22 -7.59 2.70
C ARG A 86 11.97 -6.10 2.76
N TYR A 87 10.79 -5.68 3.21
CA TYR A 87 10.34 -4.30 3.14
C TYR A 87 10.00 -3.75 4.53
N ASP A 88 10.42 -2.50 4.75
CA ASP A 88 10.05 -1.68 5.90
C ASP A 88 9.51 -0.32 5.39
N PRO A 89 8.26 0.05 5.69
CA PRO A 89 7.26 -0.74 6.41
C PRO A 89 6.84 -1.99 5.62
N LYS A 90 6.40 -3.02 6.35
CA LYS A 90 5.78 -4.21 5.75
C LYS A 90 4.55 -3.83 4.91
N PRO A 91 4.21 -4.62 3.88
CA PRO A 91 2.95 -4.46 3.16
C PRO A 91 1.75 -4.48 4.13
N ALA A 92 0.73 -3.68 3.84
CA ALA A 92 -0.45 -3.55 4.70
C ALA A 92 -1.23 -4.87 4.81
N ASP A 93 -1.78 -5.12 6.00
CA ASP A 93 -2.75 -6.18 6.28
C ASP A 93 -4.17 -5.71 5.90
N PHE A 94 -4.70 -6.25 4.80
CA PHE A 94 -6.04 -5.96 4.31
C PHE A 94 -7.14 -6.69 5.06
N THR A 95 -6.80 -7.60 5.99
CA THR A 95 -7.77 -8.31 6.83
C THR A 95 -8.12 -7.53 8.11
N ASP A 96 -7.34 -6.49 8.44
CA ASP A 96 -7.67 -5.55 9.53
C ASP A 96 -8.86 -4.67 9.13
N ALA A 97 -10.06 -5.13 9.49
CA ALA A 97 -11.30 -4.40 9.22
C ALA A 97 -11.35 -3.02 9.90
N GLN A 98 -10.73 -2.84 11.07
CA GLN A 98 -10.72 -1.55 11.75
C GLN A 98 -9.91 -0.53 10.94
N HIS A 99 -8.71 -0.91 10.49
CA HIS A 99 -7.91 -0.08 9.63
C HIS A 99 -8.58 0.17 8.27
N MET A 100 -9.05 -0.89 7.61
CA MET A 100 -9.62 -0.80 6.27
C MET A 100 -10.89 0.08 6.24
N ASN A 101 -11.68 0.14 7.31
CA ASN A 101 -12.82 1.04 7.41
C ASN A 101 -12.45 2.54 7.44
N THR A 102 -11.20 2.89 7.76
CA THR A 102 -10.71 4.28 7.75
C THR A 102 -10.21 4.73 6.37
N VAL A 103 -9.90 3.79 5.47
CA VAL A 103 -9.36 4.07 4.15
C VAL A 103 -10.51 4.14 3.15
N THR A 104 -10.57 5.15 2.27
CA THR A 104 -11.61 5.23 1.23
C THR A 104 -11.25 4.42 -0.02
N ASP A 105 -12.23 4.07 -0.85
CA ASP A 105 -11.99 3.35 -2.11
C ASP A 105 -11.08 4.15 -3.05
N GLY A 106 -11.32 5.46 -3.14
CA GLY A 106 -10.48 6.37 -3.90
C GLY A 106 -9.04 6.45 -3.39
N ALA A 107 -8.82 6.33 -2.07
CA ALA A 107 -7.48 6.23 -1.49
C ALA A 107 -6.78 4.94 -1.92
N LEU A 108 -7.45 3.78 -1.82
CA LEU A 108 -6.91 2.50 -2.28
C LEU A 108 -6.57 2.53 -3.78
N PHE A 109 -7.49 3.04 -4.59
CA PHE A 109 -7.26 3.23 -6.02
C PHE A 109 -6.04 4.11 -6.28
N TYR A 110 -5.91 5.24 -5.57
CA TYR A 110 -4.77 6.15 -5.71
C TYR A 110 -3.45 5.46 -5.37
N GLN A 111 -3.41 4.71 -4.26
CA GLN A 111 -2.22 3.97 -3.83
C GLN A 111 -1.79 2.93 -4.87
N ILE A 112 -2.72 2.13 -5.39
CA ILE A 112 -2.46 1.17 -6.48
C ILE A 112 -1.95 1.91 -7.73
N SER A 113 -2.55 3.05 -8.04
CA SER A 113 -2.24 3.82 -9.25
C SER A 113 -0.83 4.40 -9.23
N GLN A 114 -0.50 5.12 -8.16
CA GLN A 114 0.72 5.91 -8.07
C GLN A 114 1.89 5.12 -7.51
N GLY A 115 1.62 4.11 -6.68
CA GLY A 115 2.65 3.42 -5.92
C GLY A 115 3.39 4.38 -4.97
N ARG A 116 4.22 3.78 -4.13
CA ARG A 116 5.20 4.47 -3.29
C ARG A 116 6.21 3.44 -2.87
N LYS A 117 7.50 3.74 -3.05
CA LYS A 117 8.58 2.79 -2.73
C LYS A 117 8.33 2.16 -1.34
N PRO A 118 8.40 0.82 -1.24
CA PRO A 118 8.81 -0.14 -2.27
C PRO A 118 7.71 -0.58 -3.26
N MET A 119 6.44 -0.24 -3.02
CA MET A 119 5.33 -0.61 -3.89
C MET A 119 5.39 0.12 -5.24
N PRO A 120 5.41 -0.61 -6.38
CA PRO A 120 5.46 0.01 -7.70
C PRO A 120 4.13 0.69 -8.07
N ALA A 121 4.19 1.59 -9.04
CA ALA A 121 3.02 2.24 -9.64
C ALA A 121 2.38 1.32 -10.70
N PHE A 122 1.05 1.15 -10.66
CA PHE A 122 0.34 0.31 -11.64
C PHE A 122 -0.44 1.10 -12.69
N LYS A 123 -0.53 2.43 -12.60
CA LYS A 123 -1.30 3.27 -13.56
C LYS A 123 -0.92 3.05 -15.02
N ARG A 124 0.33 2.71 -15.33
CA ARG A 124 0.81 2.44 -16.71
C ARG A 124 0.75 0.96 -17.12
N ARG A 125 0.50 0.05 -16.16
CA ARG A 125 0.50 -1.41 -16.37
C ARG A 125 -0.91 -2.01 -16.38
N MET A 126 -1.88 -1.28 -15.83
CA MET A 126 -3.26 -1.72 -15.66
C MET A 126 -4.22 -0.63 -16.13
N THR A 127 -5.35 -1.04 -16.69
CA THR A 127 -6.44 -0.13 -17.02
C THR A 127 -7.04 0.46 -15.73
N GLU A 128 -7.90 1.46 -15.89
CA GLU A 128 -8.66 1.99 -14.76
C GLU A 128 -9.59 0.94 -14.14
N ASP A 129 -10.33 0.20 -14.97
CA ASP A 129 -11.23 -0.85 -14.50
C ASP A 129 -10.49 -1.96 -13.75
N GLN A 130 -9.32 -2.38 -14.25
CA GLN A 130 -8.49 -3.38 -13.57
C GLN A 130 -8.07 -2.91 -12.17
N ARG A 131 -7.70 -1.63 -12.02
CA ARG A 131 -7.35 -1.06 -10.71
C ARG A 131 -8.57 -0.96 -9.80
N TRP A 132 -9.75 -0.62 -10.32
CA TRP A 132 -10.99 -0.62 -9.54
C TRP A 132 -11.45 -2.04 -9.14
N GLN A 133 -11.23 -3.03 -10.00
CA GLN A 133 -11.44 -4.45 -9.68
C GLN A 133 -10.54 -4.90 -8.53
N LEU A 134 -9.26 -4.49 -8.51
CA LEU A 134 -8.36 -4.75 -7.39
C LEU A 134 -8.86 -4.10 -6.09
N VAL A 135 -9.46 -2.90 -6.14
CA VAL A 135 -10.09 -2.29 -4.96
C VAL A 135 -11.22 -3.17 -4.42
N LEU A 136 -12.08 -3.73 -5.29
CA LEU A 136 -13.12 -4.68 -4.86
C LEU A 136 -12.52 -5.90 -4.14
N LEU A 137 -11.46 -6.49 -4.71
CA LEU A 137 -10.80 -7.63 -4.09
C LEU A 137 -10.15 -7.25 -2.75
N VAL A 138 -9.44 -6.13 -2.68
CA VAL A 138 -8.80 -5.65 -1.44
C VAL A 138 -9.83 -5.47 -0.33
N ARG A 139 -11.01 -4.91 -0.64
CA ARG A 139 -12.12 -4.81 0.32
C ARG A 139 -12.61 -6.17 0.81
N SER A 140 -12.64 -7.16 -0.08
CA SER A 140 -13.16 -8.50 0.24
C SER A 140 -12.36 -9.25 1.31
N PHE A 141 -11.09 -8.87 1.57
CA PHE A 141 -10.26 -9.48 2.62
C PHE A 141 -10.72 -9.11 4.04
N ALA A 142 -11.17 -7.88 4.26
CA ALA A 142 -11.68 -7.42 5.56
C ALA A 142 -13.17 -7.77 5.76
N GLN A 143 -13.95 -7.75 4.67
CA GLN A 143 -15.38 -8.03 4.69
C GLN A 143 -15.76 -8.71 3.38
N PRO A 144 -16.16 -10.00 3.37
CA PRO A 144 -16.59 -10.66 2.16
C PRO A 144 -17.69 -9.85 1.48
N LEU A 145 -17.47 -9.46 0.22
CA LEU A 145 -18.50 -8.77 -0.55
C LEU A 145 -19.65 -9.76 -0.72
N VAL A 146 -20.79 -9.47 -0.09
CA VAL A 146 -22.01 -10.28 -0.21
C VAL A 146 -22.33 -10.42 -1.69
N SER A 147 -22.24 -11.65 -2.22
CA SER A 147 -22.85 -11.99 -3.50
C SER A 147 -24.33 -11.60 -3.43
N PRO A 148 -24.93 -11.03 -4.50
CA PRO A 148 -26.37 -10.82 -4.51
C PRO A 148 -27.02 -12.21 -4.36
N GLU A 149 -27.54 -12.50 -3.17
CA GLU A 149 -28.27 -13.72 -2.89
C GLU A 149 -29.42 -13.83 -3.90
N LYS A 150 -29.46 -14.97 -4.59
CA LYS A 150 -30.64 -15.44 -5.29
C LYS A 150 -31.77 -15.49 -4.27
N LYS A 151 -32.74 -14.57 -4.37
CA LYS A 151 -33.99 -14.60 -3.58
C LYS A 151 -34.49 -16.04 -3.46
N PRO A 152 -34.77 -16.56 -2.25
CA PRO A 152 -35.57 -17.76 -2.12
C PRO A 152 -36.92 -17.46 -2.75
N GLY A 153 -37.23 -18.18 -3.83
CA GLY A 153 -38.52 -18.10 -4.50
C GLY A 153 -39.65 -18.44 -3.52
N ALA A 154 -40.76 -17.71 -3.67
CA ALA A 154 -42.00 -18.01 -2.99
C ALA A 154 -42.35 -19.50 -3.16
N ALA A 155 -42.35 -20.24 -2.06
CA ALA A 155 -42.97 -21.55 -2.04
C ALA A 155 -44.48 -21.34 -2.01
N ALA A 156 -45.14 -21.74 -3.10
CA ALA A 156 -46.57 -21.87 -3.21
C ALA A 156 -47.10 -22.78 -2.08
N SER A 157 -48.00 -22.25 -1.26
CA SER A 157 -48.83 -23.06 -0.38
C SER A 157 -50.02 -23.55 -1.20
N SER A 158 -49.95 -24.81 -1.62
CA SER A 158 -51.12 -25.59 -2.02
C SER A 158 -51.42 -26.51 -0.84
N ASN A 159 -52.55 -26.31 -0.18
CA ASN A 159 -53.11 -27.29 0.73
C ASN A 159 -54.46 -27.75 0.22
N LYS A 160 -54.56 -29.06 0.13
CA LYS A 160 -55.75 -29.87 -0.09
C LYS A 160 -56.48 -30.07 1.25
#